data_AF-A0A7S3ATU4-F1
#
_entry.id   AF-A0A7S3ATU4-F1
#
_cell.length_a   1.000
_cell.length_b   1.000
_cell.length_c   1.000
_cell.angle_alpha   90.00
_cell.angle_beta   90.00
_cell.angle_gamma   90.00
#
_symmetry.space_group_name_H-M   'P 1'
#
loop_
_entity.id
_entity.type
_entity.pdbx_description
1 polymer ?
#
loop_
_entity_poly.entity_id
_entity_poly.type
_entity_poly.pdbx_seq_one_letter_code
_entity_poly.pdbx_strand_id
1 'polypeptide(L)'
;MPALRRHMHSVGAVVASVGRDALRLAGVAWSAAAAATAKAATKAAAEASAGVATWRAAAHGRRQQKAEAATRAKGSAEQQELRGRQTEQVRRVMAAGDHYAVLELADSSSTREVKSSFRALARLLHPDKSSVPETERAFLRLQEAHGVLSDPDQRAAYDRELLGLPRGRAAGYGAGYGAGYGAGY
;
A
#
# COMPACT_ATOMS: atom_id res chain seq x y z
N MET A 1 -74.87 41.32 13.68
CA MET A 1 -74.62 42.65 14.31
C MET A 1 -74.54 43.69 13.19
N PRO A 2 -75.45 44.68 13.15
CA PRO A 2 -75.51 45.71 12.11
C PRO A 2 -74.60 46.90 12.41
N ALA A 3 -74.33 47.66 11.34
CA ALA A 3 -73.49 48.85 11.27
C ALA A 3 -73.89 49.98 12.23
N LEU A 4 -72.91 50.75 12.70
CA LEU A 4 -73.14 52.15 13.05
C LEU A 4 -72.04 53.05 12.50
N ARG A 5 -72.54 54.18 12.03
CA ARG A 5 -71.92 55.23 11.23
C ARG A 5 -71.56 56.39 12.18
N ARG A 6 -70.53 57.15 11.78
CA ARG A 6 -70.44 58.63 11.90
C ARG A 6 -69.88 59.21 13.20
N HIS A 7 -68.72 59.86 13.10
CA HIS A 7 -68.50 61.32 13.30
C HIS A 7 -66.99 61.59 13.13
N MET A 8 -66.53 62.23 12.05
CA MET A 8 -66.40 63.70 11.91
C MET A 8 -65.94 64.40 13.19
N HIS A 9 -64.70 64.89 13.19
CA HIS A 9 -64.44 66.34 13.20
C HIS A 9 -63.09 66.66 12.55
N SER A 10 -63.20 67.57 11.57
CA SER A 10 -62.14 68.28 10.88
C SER A 10 -61.79 69.52 11.71
N VAL A 11 -60.51 69.70 12.02
CA VAL A 11 -59.89 70.99 12.39
C VAL A 11 -58.39 70.80 12.06
N GLY A 12 -57.67 71.64 11.33
CA GLY A 12 -57.98 72.86 10.63
C GLY A 12 -56.83 73.07 9.64
N ALA A 13 -57.15 73.62 8.47
CA ALA A 13 -56.16 74.07 7.52
C ALA A 13 -55.44 75.31 8.08
N VAL A 14 -54.10 75.32 8.01
CA VAL A 14 -53.35 76.56 7.90
C VAL A 14 -52.57 76.50 6.60
N VAL A 15 -53.03 77.34 5.68
CA VAL A 15 -52.40 77.74 4.44
C VAL A 15 -51.10 78.46 4.76
N ALA A 16 -50.01 78.08 4.09
CA ALA A 16 -48.93 79.01 3.78
C ALA A 16 -48.32 78.65 2.42
N SER A 17 -48.74 79.42 1.44
CA SER A 17 -48.06 79.70 0.17
C SER A 17 -46.56 79.90 0.37
N VAL A 18 -45.74 79.35 -0.53
CA VAL A 18 -44.62 80.02 -1.24
C VAL A 18 -43.86 78.97 -2.07
N GLY A 19 -43.54 79.31 -3.32
CA GLY A 19 -42.34 78.79 -3.99
C GLY A 19 -42.54 77.69 -5.03
N ARG A 20 -42.98 78.08 -6.23
CA ARG A 20 -42.53 77.39 -7.46
C ARG A 20 -41.07 77.81 -7.69
N ASP A 21 -40.14 77.02 -7.17
CA ASP A 21 -38.74 76.99 -7.61
C ASP A 21 -38.36 75.50 -7.62
N ALA A 22 -38.44 74.82 -8.75
CA ALA A 22 -37.37 74.81 -9.73
C ALA A 22 -36.06 74.29 -9.13
N LEU A 23 -35.55 73.23 -9.78
CA LEU A 23 -34.16 72.80 -9.82
C LEU A 23 -33.73 71.70 -8.82
N ARG A 24 -33.88 70.46 -9.31
CA ARG A 24 -32.75 69.55 -9.56
C ARG A 24 -31.74 69.34 -8.44
N LEU A 25 -32.11 68.81 -7.27
CA LEU A 25 -31.11 68.22 -6.34
C LEU A 25 -31.67 67.06 -5.49
N ALA A 26 -32.44 66.13 -6.09
CA ALA A 26 -32.92 64.93 -5.38
C ALA A 26 -32.71 63.63 -6.18
N GLY A 27 -31.69 63.60 -7.06
CA GLY A 27 -31.42 62.47 -7.95
C GLY A 27 -30.27 61.55 -7.56
N VAL A 28 -29.55 61.77 -6.45
CA VAL A 28 -28.27 61.07 -6.20
C VAL A 28 -28.25 60.22 -4.93
N ALA A 29 -29.26 60.28 -4.07
CA ALA A 29 -29.22 59.57 -2.78
C ALA A 29 -29.80 58.13 -2.77
N TRP A 30 -30.17 57.54 -3.91
CA TRP A 30 -30.50 56.10 -3.99
C TRP A 30 -29.39 55.25 -4.66
N SER A 31 -28.40 55.86 -5.31
CA SER A 31 -27.39 55.09 -6.04
C SER A 31 -26.27 54.50 -5.18
N ALA A 32 -26.14 54.90 -3.90
CA ALA A 32 -25.14 54.33 -2.99
C ALA A 32 -25.70 53.16 -2.16
N ALA A 33 -26.95 53.22 -1.71
CA ALA A 33 -27.56 52.18 -0.90
C ALA A 33 -27.90 50.90 -1.71
N ALA A 34 -28.35 51.05 -2.96
CA ALA A 34 -28.63 49.91 -3.85
C ALA A 34 -27.34 49.20 -4.33
N ALA A 35 -26.26 49.96 -4.57
CA ALA A 35 -24.96 49.42 -4.95
C ALA A 35 -24.25 48.68 -3.80
N ALA A 36 -24.44 49.13 -2.56
CA ALA A 36 -23.91 48.46 -1.37
C ALA A 36 -24.59 47.09 -1.11
N THR A 37 -25.90 46.97 -1.34
CA THR A 37 -26.62 45.69 -1.26
C THR A 37 -26.25 44.71 -2.37
N ALA A 38 -25.97 45.19 -3.59
CA ALA A 38 -25.50 44.33 -4.69
C ALA A 38 -24.08 43.78 -4.44
N LYS A 39 -23.19 44.59 -3.85
CA LYS A 39 -21.82 44.18 -3.52
C LYS A 39 -21.74 43.22 -2.32
N ALA A 40 -22.67 43.33 -1.38
CA ALA A 40 -22.81 42.38 -0.28
C ALA A 40 -23.33 41.01 -0.75
N ALA A 41 -24.28 40.98 -1.71
CA ALA A 41 -24.83 39.75 -2.25
C ALA A 41 -23.80 38.93 -3.06
N THR A 42 -22.92 39.58 -3.82
CA THR A 42 -21.86 38.88 -4.57
C THR A 42 -20.73 38.38 -3.67
N LYS A 43 -20.40 39.12 -2.59
CA LYS A 43 -19.45 38.67 -1.57
C LYS A 43 -19.96 37.42 -0.84
N ALA A 44 -21.23 37.40 -0.45
CA ALA A 44 -21.85 36.22 0.17
C ALA A 44 -21.94 35.02 -0.79
N ALA A 45 -22.20 35.25 -2.08
CA ALA A 45 -22.17 34.18 -3.10
C ALA A 45 -20.74 33.65 -3.36
N ALA A 46 -19.72 34.51 -3.33
CA ALA A 46 -18.31 34.13 -3.42
C ALA A 46 -17.85 33.31 -2.19
N GLU A 47 -18.28 33.69 -0.99
CA GLU A 47 -17.98 32.97 0.26
C GLU A 47 -18.73 31.61 0.34
N ALA A 48 -19.97 31.53 -0.15
CA ALA A 48 -20.72 30.28 -0.26
C ALA A 48 -20.10 29.30 -1.28
N SER A 49 -19.62 29.81 -2.43
CA SER A 49 -18.91 29.00 -3.42
C SER A 49 -17.49 28.62 -2.97
N ALA A 50 -16.82 29.45 -2.16
CA ALA A 50 -15.60 29.08 -1.46
C ALA A 50 -15.84 27.94 -0.46
N GLY A 51 -16.95 27.95 0.28
CA GLY A 51 -17.39 26.84 1.13
C GLY A 51 -17.58 25.54 0.35
N VAL A 52 -18.31 25.56 -0.77
CA VAL A 52 -18.50 24.38 -1.64
C VAL A 52 -17.17 23.92 -2.29
N ALA A 53 -16.26 24.85 -2.61
CA ALA A 53 -14.92 24.54 -3.10
C ALA A 53 -14.05 23.85 -2.03
N THR A 54 -14.15 24.26 -0.75
CA THR A 54 -13.44 23.59 0.36
C THR A 54 -13.96 22.18 0.63
N TRP A 55 -15.28 21.94 0.56
CA TRP A 55 -15.83 20.59 0.68
C TRP A 55 -15.46 19.68 -0.49
N ARG A 56 -15.43 20.20 -1.73
CA ARG A 56 -14.98 19.46 -2.92
C ARG A 56 -13.48 19.15 -2.88
N ALA A 57 -12.63 20.11 -2.52
CA ALA A 57 -11.19 19.89 -2.35
C ALA A 57 -10.89 18.88 -1.24
N ALA A 58 -11.57 18.99 -0.09
CA ALA A 58 -11.47 18.00 0.99
C ALA A 58 -12.00 16.62 0.59
N ALA A 59 -13.04 16.54 -0.25
CA ALA A 59 -13.54 15.27 -0.79
C ALA A 59 -12.57 14.64 -1.81
N HIS A 60 -11.90 15.45 -2.64
CA HIS A 60 -10.82 14.99 -3.52
C HIS A 60 -9.61 14.51 -2.72
N GLY A 61 -9.19 15.25 -1.68
CA GLY A 61 -8.12 14.83 -0.77
C GLY A 61 -8.46 13.54 -0.01
N ARG A 62 -9.70 13.39 0.50
CA ARG A 62 -10.17 12.13 1.11
C ARG A 62 -10.20 10.97 0.11
N ARG A 63 -10.55 11.20 -1.15
CA ARG A 63 -10.50 10.18 -2.21
C ARG A 63 -9.06 9.77 -2.52
N GLN A 64 -8.13 10.72 -2.59
CA GLN A 64 -6.70 10.45 -2.79
C GLN A 64 -6.13 9.67 -1.60
N GLN A 65 -6.37 10.12 -0.36
CA GLN A 65 -5.96 9.42 0.86
C GLN A 65 -6.55 8.00 0.94
N LYS A 66 -7.81 7.81 0.55
CA LYS A 66 -8.45 6.48 0.54
C LYS A 66 -7.85 5.56 -0.54
N ALA A 67 -7.48 6.10 -1.70
CA ALA A 67 -6.80 5.35 -2.76
C ALA A 67 -5.39 4.91 -2.33
N GLU A 68 -4.62 5.82 -1.71
CA GLU A 68 -3.29 5.52 -1.16
C GLU A 68 -3.34 4.52 0.01
N ALA A 69 -4.36 4.63 0.88
CA ALA A 69 -4.58 3.65 1.94
C ALA A 69 -4.93 2.27 1.36
N ALA A 70 -5.73 2.21 0.28
CA ALA A 70 -6.07 0.97 -0.39
C ALA A 70 -4.86 0.31 -1.09
N THR A 71 -3.98 1.09 -1.74
CA THR A 71 -2.75 0.54 -2.32
C THR A 71 -1.76 0.07 -1.26
N ARG A 72 -1.62 0.81 -0.15
CA ARG A 72 -0.80 0.39 1.00
C ARG A 72 -1.35 -0.88 1.66
N ALA A 73 -2.67 -0.97 1.84
CA ALA A 73 -3.32 -2.18 2.36
C ALA A 73 -3.11 -3.38 1.42
N LYS A 74 -3.25 -3.18 0.10
CA LYS A 74 -2.96 -4.22 -0.90
C LYS A 74 -1.50 -4.69 -0.82
N GLY A 75 -0.53 -3.78 -0.74
CA GLY A 75 0.88 -4.13 -0.57
C GLY A 75 1.14 -4.90 0.72
N SER A 76 0.53 -4.51 1.84
CA SER A 76 0.67 -5.24 3.11
C SER A 76 0.09 -6.65 3.07
N ALA A 77 -1.03 -6.85 2.37
CA ALA A 77 -1.65 -8.17 2.20
C ALA A 77 -0.77 -9.10 1.34
N GLU A 78 -0.19 -8.59 0.25
CA GLU A 78 0.73 -9.33 -0.61
C GLU A 78 2.02 -9.72 0.13
N GLN A 79 2.56 -8.82 0.96
CA GLN A 79 3.70 -9.11 1.83
C GLN A 79 3.38 -10.18 2.88
N GLN A 80 2.18 -10.12 3.47
CA GLN A 80 1.72 -11.12 4.43
C GLN A 80 1.56 -12.50 3.77
N GLU A 81 1.06 -12.55 2.54
CA GLU A 81 0.96 -13.79 1.78
C GLU A 81 2.33 -14.37 1.42
N LEU A 82 3.27 -13.53 0.95
CA LEU A 82 4.64 -13.94 0.66
C LEU A 82 5.32 -14.51 1.91
N ARG A 83 5.17 -13.83 3.06
CA ARG A 83 5.67 -14.32 4.35
C ARG A 83 5.04 -15.65 4.76
N GLY A 84 3.76 -15.84 4.50
CA GLY A 84 3.07 -17.12 4.71
C GLY A 84 3.67 -18.24 3.86
N ARG A 85 3.87 -17.97 2.57
CA ARG A 85 4.53 -18.91 1.63
C ARG A 85 5.96 -19.24 2.08
N GLN A 86 6.73 -18.24 2.50
CA GLN A 86 8.09 -18.44 3.04
C GLN A 86 8.09 -19.30 4.30
N THR A 87 7.16 -19.05 5.23
CA THR A 87 7.05 -19.81 6.48
C THR A 87 6.77 -21.29 6.23
N GLU A 88 5.82 -21.58 5.34
CA GLU A 88 5.51 -22.96 4.96
C GLU A 88 6.70 -23.64 4.27
N GLN A 89 7.40 -22.91 3.40
CA GLN A 89 8.55 -23.44 2.68
C GLN A 89 9.75 -23.72 3.60
N VAL A 90 10.04 -22.84 4.56
CA VAL A 90 11.04 -23.12 5.61
C VAL A 90 10.66 -24.39 6.37
N ARG A 91 9.39 -24.51 6.79
CA ARG A 91 8.91 -25.69 7.51
C ARG A 91 9.10 -26.98 6.71
N ARG A 92 8.81 -26.96 5.40
CA ARG A 92 9.01 -28.11 4.50
C ARG A 92 10.47 -28.50 4.39
N VAL A 93 11.35 -27.55 4.11
CA VAL A 93 12.80 -27.79 3.99
C VAL A 93 13.38 -28.34 5.31
N MET A 94 12.90 -27.85 6.45
CA MET A 94 13.35 -28.33 7.76
C MET A 94 12.79 -29.73 8.10
N ALA A 95 11.60 -30.08 7.60
CA ALA A 95 10.98 -31.39 7.78
C ALA A 95 11.45 -32.45 6.77
N ALA A 96 12.08 -32.03 5.66
CA ALA A 96 12.60 -32.93 4.64
C ALA A 96 13.69 -33.84 5.21
N GLY A 97 13.59 -35.14 4.91
CA GLY A 97 14.53 -36.17 5.37
C GLY A 97 15.66 -36.47 4.39
N ASP A 98 15.55 -36.03 3.13
CA ASP A 98 16.51 -36.31 2.07
C ASP A 98 16.75 -35.05 1.21
N HIS A 99 17.82 -35.09 0.39
CA HIS A 99 18.26 -33.95 -0.43
C HIS A 99 17.30 -33.65 -1.60
N TYR A 100 16.55 -34.65 -2.07
CA TYR A 100 15.57 -34.51 -3.15
C TYR A 100 14.31 -33.78 -2.66
N ALA A 101 13.79 -34.17 -1.50
CA ALA A 101 12.68 -33.55 -0.80
C ALA A 101 13.00 -32.11 -0.37
N VAL A 102 14.25 -31.82 0.04
CA VAL A 102 14.69 -30.44 0.31
C VAL A 102 14.54 -29.55 -0.93
N LEU A 103 14.80 -30.09 -2.13
CA LEU A 103 14.65 -29.37 -3.39
C LEU A 103 13.27 -29.52 -4.03
N GLU A 104 12.31 -30.18 -3.38
CA GLU A 104 11.00 -30.53 -3.94
C GLU A 104 11.10 -31.24 -5.31
N LEU A 105 12.09 -32.14 -5.45
CA LEU A 105 12.37 -32.91 -6.68
C LEU A 105 12.17 -34.40 -6.46
N ALA A 106 12.00 -35.12 -7.57
CA ALA A 106 12.02 -36.58 -7.57
C ALA A 106 13.45 -37.10 -7.77
N ASP A 107 13.72 -38.32 -7.33
CA ASP A 107 15.02 -38.98 -7.46
C ASP A 107 15.44 -39.13 -8.94
N SER A 108 14.47 -39.16 -9.86
CA SER A 108 14.67 -39.20 -11.32
C SER A 108 14.96 -37.84 -11.95
N SER A 109 14.99 -36.75 -11.17
CA SER A 109 15.16 -35.40 -11.71
C SER A 109 16.52 -35.17 -12.35
N SER A 110 16.56 -34.35 -13.39
CA SER A 110 17.80 -34.02 -14.09
C SER A 110 18.62 -32.96 -13.34
N THR A 111 19.94 -32.88 -13.58
CA THR A 111 20.79 -31.82 -13.01
C THR A 111 20.31 -30.41 -13.36
N ARG A 112 19.64 -30.26 -14.51
CA ARG A 112 19.00 -28.98 -14.91
C ARG A 112 17.85 -28.61 -13.99
N GLU A 113 17.03 -29.58 -13.60
CA GLU A 113 15.91 -29.41 -12.67
C GLU A 113 16.41 -29.09 -11.26
N VAL A 114 17.45 -29.79 -10.80
CA VAL A 114 18.16 -29.50 -9.53
C VAL A 114 18.57 -28.04 -9.46
N LYS A 115 19.28 -27.55 -10.48
CA LYS A 115 19.71 -26.15 -10.55
C LYS A 115 18.54 -25.17 -10.67
N SER A 116 17.46 -25.56 -11.36
CA SER A 116 16.26 -24.74 -11.52
C SER A 116 15.52 -24.57 -10.20
N SER A 117 15.23 -25.67 -9.50
CA SER A 117 14.54 -25.68 -8.22
C SER A 117 15.34 -24.92 -7.17
N PHE A 118 16.65 -25.18 -7.07
CA PHE A 118 17.54 -24.44 -6.17
C PHE A 118 17.42 -22.92 -6.35
N ARG A 119 17.46 -22.42 -7.60
CA ARG A 119 17.32 -20.97 -7.87
C ARG A 119 15.92 -20.44 -7.58
N ALA A 120 14.87 -21.26 -7.66
CA ALA A 120 13.53 -20.86 -7.29
C ALA A 120 13.40 -20.72 -5.76
N LEU A 121 13.82 -21.74 -5.02
CA LEU A 121 13.77 -21.79 -3.56
C LEU A 121 14.73 -20.78 -2.93
N ALA A 122 15.94 -20.61 -3.47
CA ALA A 122 16.92 -19.62 -2.98
C ALA A 122 16.40 -18.18 -3.08
N ARG A 123 15.62 -17.85 -4.12
CA ARG A 123 14.99 -16.52 -4.24
C ARG A 123 13.88 -16.30 -3.22
N LEU A 124 13.17 -17.37 -2.86
CA LEU A 124 12.08 -17.33 -1.90
C LEU A 124 12.62 -17.27 -0.45
N LEU A 125 13.64 -18.08 -0.15
CA LEU A 125 14.22 -18.26 1.18
C LEU A 125 15.55 -17.51 1.37
N HIS A 126 15.76 -16.40 0.66
CA HIS A 126 16.97 -15.61 0.84
C HIS A 126 16.94 -14.86 2.19
N PRO A 127 18.01 -14.94 3.01
CA PRO A 127 18.02 -14.35 4.36
C PRO A 127 17.88 -12.81 4.37
N ASP A 128 18.34 -12.13 3.31
CA ASP A 128 18.19 -10.66 3.18
C ASP A 128 16.73 -10.20 2.95
N LYS A 129 15.89 -11.04 2.32
CA LYS A 129 14.53 -10.65 1.89
C LYS A 129 13.43 -11.30 2.73
N SER A 130 13.76 -12.31 3.51
CA SER A 130 12.83 -13.05 4.35
C SER A 130 13.02 -12.66 5.81
N SER A 131 11.92 -12.33 6.50
CA SER A 131 11.91 -12.09 7.94
C SER A 131 11.39 -13.31 8.73
N VAL A 132 11.36 -14.49 8.11
CA VAL A 132 10.88 -15.72 8.73
C VAL A 132 11.99 -16.37 9.56
N PRO A 133 11.71 -16.83 10.80
CA PRO A 133 12.69 -17.53 11.62
C PRO A 133 13.20 -18.79 10.90
N GLU A 134 14.45 -19.17 11.16
CA GLU A 134 15.09 -20.36 10.57
C GLU A 134 15.28 -20.32 9.04
N THR A 135 14.99 -19.20 8.37
CA THR A 135 15.28 -19.05 6.92
C THR A 135 16.75 -19.35 6.62
N GLU A 136 17.67 -18.86 7.46
CA GLU A 136 19.11 -19.13 7.30
C GLU A 136 19.43 -20.62 7.34
N ARG A 137 18.86 -21.36 8.31
CA ARG A 137 19.06 -22.81 8.44
C ARG A 137 18.47 -23.58 7.26
N ALA A 138 17.27 -23.19 6.82
CA ALA A 138 16.65 -23.77 5.63
C ALA A 138 17.48 -23.48 4.36
N PHE A 139 18.03 -22.28 4.24
CA PHE A 139 18.89 -21.91 3.12
C PHE A 139 20.20 -22.72 3.12
N LEU A 140 20.82 -22.95 4.28
CA LEU A 140 22.01 -23.80 4.40
C LEU A 140 21.71 -25.24 3.97
N ARG A 141 20.58 -25.82 4.40
CA ARG A 141 20.13 -27.14 3.92
C ARG A 141 19.92 -27.18 2.41
N LEU A 142 19.35 -26.12 1.86
CA LEU A 142 19.15 -25.99 0.41
C LEU A 142 20.49 -25.97 -0.35
N GLN A 143 21.51 -25.31 0.21
CA GLN A 143 22.86 -25.28 -0.35
C GLN A 143 23.55 -26.65 -0.27
N GLU A 144 23.43 -27.34 0.86
CA GLU A 144 23.96 -28.69 1.04
C GLU A 144 23.33 -29.67 0.05
N ALA A 145 21.99 -29.66 -0.06
CA ALA A 145 21.23 -30.47 -1.01
C ALA A 145 21.70 -30.24 -2.45
N HIS A 146 21.84 -28.98 -2.86
CA HIS A 146 22.34 -28.64 -4.18
C HIS A 146 23.81 -29.05 -4.37
N GLY A 147 24.67 -28.90 -3.37
CA GLY A 147 26.07 -29.31 -3.43
C GLY A 147 26.22 -30.76 -3.87
N VAL A 148 25.51 -31.66 -3.17
CA VAL A 148 25.53 -33.11 -3.44
C VAL A 148 24.86 -33.46 -4.76
N LEU A 149 23.69 -32.87 -5.06
CA LEU A 149 22.88 -33.27 -6.22
C LEU A 149 23.31 -32.60 -7.54
N SER A 150 24.11 -31.53 -7.47
CA SER A 150 24.59 -30.82 -8.67
C SER A 150 25.75 -31.53 -9.37
N ASP A 151 26.57 -32.26 -8.62
CA ASP A 151 27.68 -33.04 -9.14
C ASP A 151 27.23 -34.50 -9.40
N PRO A 152 27.35 -35.02 -10.64
CA PRO A 152 26.99 -36.39 -10.97
C PRO A 152 27.67 -37.45 -10.09
N ASP A 153 28.94 -37.26 -9.72
CA ASP A 153 29.72 -38.23 -8.94
C ASP A 153 29.26 -38.24 -7.48
N GLN A 154 29.01 -37.06 -6.90
CA GLN A 154 28.46 -36.93 -5.55
C GLN A 154 27.04 -37.45 -5.47
N ARG A 155 26.20 -37.15 -6.47
CA ARG A 155 24.85 -37.68 -6.59
C ARG A 155 24.86 -39.21 -6.65
N ALA A 156 25.70 -39.81 -7.50
CA ALA A 156 25.81 -41.26 -7.57
C ALA A 156 26.30 -41.89 -6.25
N ALA A 157 27.17 -41.20 -5.51
CA ALA A 157 27.56 -41.62 -4.17
C ALA A 157 26.41 -41.55 -3.16
N TYR A 158 25.62 -40.47 -3.19
CA TYR A 158 24.45 -40.27 -2.36
C TYR A 158 23.35 -41.31 -2.66
N ASP A 159 23.06 -41.56 -3.93
CA ASP A 159 22.04 -42.53 -4.36
C ASP A 159 22.38 -43.96 -3.91
N ARG A 160 23.67 -44.33 -3.92
CA ARG A 160 24.13 -45.63 -3.38
C ARG A 160 23.97 -45.71 -1.87
N GLU A 161 24.22 -44.61 -1.16
CA GLU A 161 24.06 -44.52 0.29
C GLU A 161 22.59 -44.62 0.69
N LEU A 162 21.69 -43.99 -0.08
CA LEU A 162 20.24 -44.02 0.11
C LEU A 162 19.66 -45.44 -0.06
N LEU A 163 20.22 -46.23 -1.00
CA LEU A 163 19.84 -47.63 -1.22
C LEU A 163 20.44 -48.62 -0.19
N GLY A 164 21.20 -48.13 0.80
CA GLY A 164 21.85 -48.97 1.80
C GLY A 164 22.93 -49.89 1.22
N LEU A 165 23.42 -49.60 0.01
CA LEU A 165 24.49 -50.37 -0.60
C LEU A 165 25.80 -49.98 0.09
N PRO A 166 26.57 -50.95 0.62
CA PRO A 166 27.86 -50.64 1.23
C PRO A 166 28.73 -49.95 0.18
N ARG A 167 29.41 -48.86 0.58
CA ARG A 167 30.49 -48.27 -0.23
C ARG A 167 31.42 -49.44 -0.60
N GLY A 168 31.35 -49.89 -1.85
CA GLY A 168 32.16 -50.99 -2.33
C GLY A 168 33.60 -50.67 -1.94
N ARG A 169 34.22 -51.57 -1.18
CA ARG A 169 35.60 -51.40 -0.71
C ARG A 169 36.51 -51.36 -1.93
N ALA A 170 36.78 -50.17 -2.45
CA ALA A 170 37.75 -49.94 -3.50
C ALA A 170 38.22 -48.47 -3.49
N ALA A 171 39.51 -48.33 -3.14
CA ALA A 171 40.45 -47.30 -3.60
C ALA A 171 40.20 -45.82 -3.22
N GLY A 172 40.87 -45.43 -2.13
CA GLY A 172 41.45 -44.12 -1.82
C GLY A 172 41.06 -42.91 -2.68
N TYR A 173 40.22 -42.05 -2.12
CA TYR A 173 40.29 -40.59 -2.29
C TYR A 173 39.93 -39.96 -0.95
N GLY A 174 40.97 -39.61 -0.19
CA GLY A 174 40.86 -38.93 1.09
C GLY A 174 40.76 -37.42 0.90
N ALA A 175 39.86 -36.82 1.68
CA ALA A 175 39.97 -35.53 2.36
C ALA A 175 40.39 -34.30 1.51
N GLY A 176 39.41 -33.41 1.25
CA GLY A 176 39.72 -32.16 0.57
C GLY A 176 38.69 -31.03 0.64
N TYR A 177 37.84 -30.93 1.68
CA TYR A 177 37.03 -29.72 1.90
C TYR A 177 36.83 -29.46 3.40
N GLY A 178 37.73 -28.69 4.03
CA GLY A 178 37.53 -28.26 5.41
C GLY A 178 38.81 -27.90 6.18
N ALA A 179 39.60 -26.93 5.72
CA ALA A 179 40.58 -26.23 6.56
C ALA A 179 41.03 -24.93 5.88
N GLY A 180 40.67 -23.76 6.42
CA GLY A 180 41.22 -22.52 5.88
C GLY A 180 40.61 -21.18 6.27
N TYR A 181 40.15 -20.96 7.50
CA TYR A 181 39.98 -19.60 8.03
C TYR A 181 40.39 -19.57 9.51
N GLY A 182 41.61 -19.09 9.82
CA GLY A 182 42.02 -18.84 11.21
C GLY A 182 43.51 -18.95 11.51
N ALA A 183 44.30 -17.95 11.12
CA ALA A 183 45.57 -17.52 11.74
C ALA A 183 45.95 -16.20 11.01
N GLY A 184 46.08 -15.03 11.62
CA GLY A 184 46.68 -14.74 12.93
C GLY A 184 48.03 -14.08 12.69
N TYR A 185 48.04 -12.76 12.47
CA TYR A 185 49.19 -11.86 12.62
C TYR A 185 48.70 -10.45 12.90
#